data_AF-A0A352K013-F1
#
_entry.id   AF-A0A352K013-F1
#
_cell.length_a   1.000
_cell.length_b   1.000
_cell.length_c   1.000
_cell.angle_alpha   90.00
_cell.angle_beta   90.00
_cell.angle_gamma   90.00
#
_symmetry.space_group_name_H-M   'P 1'
#
loop_
_entity.id
_entity.type
_entity.pdbx_description
1 polymer ?
#
loop_
_entity_poly.entity_id
_entity_poly.type
_entity_poly.pdbx_seq_one_letter_code
_entity_poly.pdbx_strand_id
1 'polypeptide(L)'
;MRQLCQQHSHVIFDCPPSIDHPDSRLAVSEAEVVLIPVLPSPLDLWATLAVSDTLAGDQVPIRIVLNQVESRTRLSKDAEEILDQLQLQAFNTRIHRRVAYRNAILDGLTVDQIGRPGREAASEIEALFHEIQS
;
A
#
# COMPACT_ATOMS: atom_id res chain seq x y z
N MET A 1 13.46 -16.46 5.47
CA MET A 1 12.03 -16.10 5.51
C MET A 1 11.28 -16.86 6.60
N ARG A 2 11.07 -18.18 6.49
CA ARG A 2 10.29 -18.95 7.48
C ARG A 2 10.68 -18.74 8.94
N GLN A 3 11.97 -18.66 9.26
CA GLN A 3 12.42 -18.38 10.63
C GLN A 3 11.97 -16.98 11.12
N LEU A 4 12.03 -15.95 10.26
CA LEU A 4 11.56 -14.61 10.61
C LEU A 4 10.05 -14.61 10.86
N CYS A 5 9.28 -15.30 10.02
CA CYS A 5 7.83 -15.46 10.16
C CYS A 5 7.43 -16.21 11.45
N GLN A 6 8.28 -17.12 11.95
CA GLN A 6 8.04 -17.83 13.20
C GLN A 6 8.41 -17.01 14.45
N GLN A 7 9.30 -16.02 14.32
CA GLN A 7 9.85 -15.25 15.43
C GLN A 7 9.13 -13.92 15.67
N HIS A 8 8.34 -13.44 14.71
CA HIS A 8 7.68 -12.14 14.76
C HIS A 8 6.18 -12.30 14.50
N SER A 9 5.38 -11.48 15.17
CA SER A 9 3.92 -11.44 14.92
C SER A 9 3.57 -10.85 13.56
N HIS A 10 4.43 -9.98 13.01
CA HIS A 10 4.25 -9.32 11.73
C HIS A 10 5.58 -9.30 10.98
N VAL A 11 5.54 -9.62 9.68
CA VAL A 11 6.69 -9.55 8.76
C VAL A 11 6.24 -8.78 7.53
N ILE A 12 7.00 -7.74 7.16
CA ILE A 12 6.75 -6.93 5.96
C ILE A 12 7.85 -7.22 4.96
N PHE A 13 7.47 -7.59 3.74
CA PHE A 13 8.39 -7.77 2.62
C PHE A 13 8.33 -6.54 1.71
N ASP A 14 9.40 -5.75 1.70
CA ASP A 14 9.57 -4.69 0.70
C ASP A 14 10.15 -5.31 -0.57
N CYS A 15 9.32 -5.38 -1.61
CA CYS A 15 9.65 -6.11 -2.83
C CYS A 15 10.14 -5.14 -3.92
N PRO A 16 11.04 -5.57 -4.81
CA PRO A 16 11.38 -4.79 -5.99
C PRO A 16 10.14 -4.55 -6.87
N PRO A 17 10.17 -3.54 -7.75
CA PRO A 17 9.00 -3.14 -8.55
C PRO A 17 8.53 -4.20 -9.56
N SER A 18 9.34 -5.24 -9.83
CA SER A 18 8.98 -6.32 -10.74
C SER A 18 8.39 -7.50 -9.97
N ILE A 19 7.17 -7.90 -10.35
CA ILE A 19 6.48 -9.04 -9.72
C ILE A 19 7.10 -10.39 -10.12
N ASP A 20 7.70 -10.46 -11.30
CA ASP A 20 8.40 -11.65 -11.80
C ASP A 20 9.77 -11.86 -11.14
N HIS A 21 10.24 -10.89 -10.36
CA HIS A 21 11.49 -11.03 -9.63
C HIS A 21 11.37 -12.21 -8.63
N PRO A 22 12.38 -13.10 -8.53
CA PRO A 22 12.32 -14.26 -7.64
C PRO A 22 11.98 -13.90 -6.18
N ASP A 23 12.52 -12.79 -5.67
CA ASP A 23 12.24 -12.33 -4.31
C ASP A 23 10.78 -11.91 -4.11
N SER A 24 10.17 -11.24 -5.11
CA SER A 24 8.76 -10.87 -5.08
C SER A 24 7.86 -12.10 -5.10
N ARG A 25 8.15 -13.09 -5.96
CA ARG A 25 7.40 -14.36 -6.00
C ARG A 25 7.51 -15.15 -4.70
N LEU A 26 8.70 -15.17 -4.10
CA LEU A 26 8.90 -15.80 -2.80
C LEU A 26 8.08 -15.10 -1.71
N ALA A 27 8.13 -13.76 -1.65
CA ALA A 27 7.34 -12.97 -0.70
C ALA A 27 5.84 -13.22 -0.85
N VAL A 28 5.32 -13.18 -2.08
CA VAL A 28 3.91 -13.49 -2.40
C VAL A 28 3.52 -14.89 -1.91
N SER A 29 4.38 -15.89 -2.13
CA SER A 29 4.07 -17.29 -1.77
C SER A 29 3.97 -17.55 -0.26
N GLU A 30 4.49 -16.65 0.58
CA GLU A 30 4.50 -16.79 2.03
C GLU A 30 3.69 -15.66 2.71
N ALA A 31 3.10 -14.75 1.94
CA ALA A 31 2.30 -13.63 2.44
C ALA A 31 0.85 -14.03 2.69
N GLU A 32 0.26 -13.47 3.75
CA GLU A 32 -1.17 -13.58 4.06
C GLU A 32 -2.01 -12.53 3.31
N VAL A 33 -1.38 -11.44 2.89
CA VAL A 33 -1.96 -10.36 2.11
C VAL A 33 -0.88 -9.65 1.31
N VAL A 34 -1.19 -9.29 0.07
CA VAL A 34 -0.33 -8.46 -0.79
C VAL A 34 -0.93 -7.05 -0.85
N LEU A 35 -0.13 -6.06 -0.48
CA LEU A 35 -0.50 -4.65 -0.55
C LEU A 35 0.10 -4.04 -1.82
N ILE A 36 -0.72 -3.40 -2.66
CA ILE A 36 -0.25 -2.67 -3.83
C ILE A 36 -0.49 -1.16 -3.61
N PRO A 37 0.55 -0.39 -3.25
CA PRO A 37 0.44 1.06 -3.17
C PRO A 37 0.38 1.65 -4.58
N VAL A 38 -0.67 2.43 -4.86
CA VAL A 38 -0.92 3.03 -6.18
C VAL A 38 -1.29 4.50 -6.05
N LEU A 39 -0.92 5.32 -7.04
CA LEU A 39 -1.39 6.71 -7.11
C LEU A 39 -2.88 6.75 -7.50
N PRO A 40 -3.66 7.75 -7.06
CA PRO A 40 -5.08 7.90 -7.40
C PRO A 40 -5.25 8.51 -8.81
N SER A 41 -4.57 7.93 -9.80
CA SER A 41 -4.67 8.33 -11.19
C SER A 41 -5.23 7.17 -12.03
N PRO A 42 -6.05 7.44 -13.05
CA PRO A 42 -6.61 6.40 -13.90
C PRO A 42 -5.56 5.46 -14.50
N LEU A 43 -4.45 6.02 -14.97
CA LEU A 43 -3.39 5.26 -15.62
C LEU A 43 -2.72 4.28 -14.64
N ASP A 44 -2.45 4.73 -13.42
CA ASP A 44 -1.82 3.90 -12.39
C ASP A 44 -2.74 2.77 -11.92
N LEU A 45 -4.05 3.05 -11.81
CA LEU A 45 -5.05 2.04 -11.46
C LEU A 45 -5.22 0.97 -12.54
N TRP A 46 -5.26 1.36 -13.83
CA TRP A 46 -5.28 0.38 -14.92
C TRP A 46 -4.01 -0.46 -14.99
N ALA A 47 -2.84 0.15 -14.75
CA ALA A 47 -1.59 -0.61 -14.69
C ALA A 47 -1.59 -1.63 -13.53
N THR A 48 -2.23 -1.27 -12.41
CA THR A 48 -2.35 -2.14 -11.24
C THR A 48 -3.21 -3.39 -11.51
N LEU A 49 -4.21 -3.30 -12.39
CA LEU A 49 -5.01 -4.47 -12.78
C LEU A 49 -4.12 -5.58 -13.36
N ALA A 50 -3.18 -5.25 -14.25
CA ALA A 50 -2.29 -6.25 -14.84
C ALA A 50 -1.41 -6.96 -13.78
N VAL A 51 -0.98 -6.23 -12.75
CA VAL A 51 -0.23 -6.81 -11.61
C VAL A 51 -1.14 -7.73 -10.80
N SER A 52 -2.37 -7.30 -10.52
CA SER A 52 -3.36 -8.10 -9.81
C SER A 52 -3.69 -9.40 -10.55
N ASP A 53 -3.87 -9.34 -11.87
CA ASP A 53 -4.16 -10.50 -12.72
C ASP A 53 -3.00 -11.51 -12.74
N THR A 54 -1.76 -11.02 -12.71
CA THR A 54 -0.55 -11.86 -12.65
C THR A 54 -0.50 -12.67 -11.35
N LEU A 55 -1.05 -12.12 -10.27
CA LEU A 55 -1.07 -12.72 -8.94
C LEU A 55 -2.36 -13.50 -8.63
N ALA A 56 -3.38 -13.43 -9.49
CA ALA A 56 -4.67 -14.06 -9.25
C ALA A 56 -4.60 -15.59 -9.04
N GLY A 57 -3.56 -16.24 -9.58
CA GLY A 57 -3.31 -17.67 -9.40
C GLY A 57 -2.70 -18.07 -8.05
N ASP A 58 -2.08 -17.13 -7.33
CA ASP A 58 -1.32 -17.41 -6.10
C ASP A 58 -2.22 -17.52 -4.84
N GLN A 59 -3.56 -17.38 -4.99
CA GLN A 59 -4.58 -17.49 -3.92
C GLN A 59 -4.35 -16.59 -2.69
N VAL A 60 -3.50 -15.59 -2.80
CA VAL A 60 -3.28 -14.58 -1.76
C VAL A 60 -4.20 -13.37 -1.99
N PRO A 61 -4.88 -12.85 -0.96
CA PRO A 61 -5.66 -11.62 -1.08
C PRO A 61 -4.78 -10.45 -1.52
N ILE A 62 -5.21 -9.74 -2.56
CA ILE A 62 -4.55 -8.54 -3.07
C ILE A 62 -5.41 -7.35 -2.66
N ARG A 63 -4.79 -6.35 -2.02
CA ARG A 63 -5.47 -5.15 -1.55
C ARG A 63 -4.74 -3.90 -2.00
N ILE A 64 -5.50 -2.97 -2.55
CA ILE A 64 -4.98 -1.70 -3.07
C ILE A 64 -4.89 -0.67 -1.94
N VAL A 65 -3.78 0.05 -1.88
CA VAL A 65 -3.59 1.21 -1.00
C VAL A 65 -3.44 2.45 -1.87
N LEU A 66 -4.46 3.32 -1.87
CA LEU A 66 -4.37 4.60 -2.56
C LEU A 66 -3.38 5.52 -1.81
N ASN A 67 -2.28 5.84 -2.49
CA ASN A 67 -1.13 6.54 -1.97
C ASN A 67 -0.94 7.92 -2.63
N GLN A 68 -0.37 8.86 -1.88
CA GLN A 68 -0.19 10.26 -2.29
C GLN A 68 -1.48 10.93 -2.75
N VAL A 69 -2.59 10.64 -2.06
CA VAL A 69 -3.89 11.25 -2.37
C VAL A 69 -3.85 12.75 -2.12
N GLU A 70 -4.31 13.53 -3.10
CA GLU A 70 -4.50 14.97 -2.99
C GLU A 70 -5.97 15.28 -2.75
N SER A 71 -6.28 15.89 -1.60
CA SER A 71 -7.64 16.17 -1.18
C SER A 71 -8.36 17.09 -2.16
N ARG A 72 -9.65 16.82 -2.42
CA ARG A 72 -10.55 17.66 -3.23
C ARG A 72 -10.17 17.80 -4.71
N THR A 73 -9.42 16.86 -5.25
CA THR A 73 -9.12 16.83 -6.69
C THR A 73 -10.22 16.06 -7.44
N ARG A 74 -10.38 16.33 -8.75
CA ARG A 74 -11.25 15.51 -9.61
C ARG A 74 -10.70 14.08 -9.70
N LEU A 75 -9.37 13.96 -9.79
CA LEU A 75 -8.63 12.69 -9.80
C LEU A 75 -9.00 11.76 -8.65
N SER A 76 -9.13 12.26 -7.41
CA SER A 76 -9.51 11.40 -6.28
C SER A 76 -10.95 10.85 -6.39
N LYS A 77 -11.87 11.56 -7.07
CA LYS A 77 -13.22 11.04 -7.32
C LYS A 77 -13.22 10.02 -8.44
N ASP A 78 -12.55 10.35 -9.53
CA ASP A 78 -12.41 9.47 -10.69
C ASP A 78 -11.72 8.15 -10.29
N ALA A 79 -10.78 8.19 -9.35
CA ALA A 79 -10.09 7.00 -8.82
C ALA A 79 -11.04 5.99 -8.14
N GLU A 80 -12.02 6.44 -7.35
CA GLU A 80 -12.99 5.54 -6.70
C GLU A 80 -13.88 4.86 -7.73
N GLU A 81 -14.38 5.62 -8.72
CA GLU A 81 -15.19 5.07 -9.82
C GLU A 81 -14.42 4.02 -10.62
N ILE A 82 -13.12 4.24 -10.83
CA ILE A 82 -12.26 3.29 -11.55
C ILE A 82 -11.98 2.04 -10.70
N LEU A 83 -11.74 2.18 -9.40
CA LEU A 83 -11.58 1.03 -8.51
C LEU A 83 -12.81 0.11 -8.59
N ASP A 84 -14.01 0.69 -8.54
CA ASP A 84 -15.27 -0.04 -8.67
C ASP A 84 -15.40 -0.73 -10.04
N GLN A 85 -15.09 0.00 -11.13
CA GLN A 85 -15.14 -0.55 -12.50
C GLN A 85 -14.19 -1.72 -12.71
N LEU A 86 -12.98 -1.64 -12.13
CA LEU A 86 -11.95 -2.67 -12.23
C LEU A 86 -12.13 -3.79 -11.17
N GLN A 87 -13.12 -3.66 -10.28
CA GLN A 87 -13.37 -4.57 -9.16
C GLN A 87 -12.16 -4.74 -8.23
N LEU A 88 -11.28 -3.73 -8.18
CA LEU A 88 -10.08 -3.74 -7.36
C LEU A 88 -10.45 -3.47 -5.89
N GLN A 89 -10.05 -4.39 -5.02
CA GLN A 89 -10.34 -4.28 -3.59
C GLN A 89 -9.37 -3.32 -2.92
N ALA A 90 -9.74 -2.05 -2.78
CA ALA A 90 -8.96 -1.08 -2.01
C ALA A 90 -9.33 -1.10 -0.53
N PHE A 91 -8.37 -0.76 0.33
CA PHE A 91 -8.71 -0.30 1.69
C PHE A 91 -9.50 0.99 1.64
N ASN A 92 -10.19 1.38 2.70
CA ASN A 92 -10.88 2.66 2.88
C ASN A 92 -9.91 3.77 3.31
N THR A 93 -8.86 3.40 4.02
CA THR A 93 -7.82 4.35 4.41
C THR A 93 -7.08 4.89 3.18
N ARG A 94 -6.81 6.19 3.16
CA ARG A 94 -6.10 6.90 2.07
C ARG A 94 -4.83 7.52 2.62
N ILE A 95 -3.69 7.24 2.00
CA ILE A 95 -2.42 7.86 2.38
C ILE A 95 -2.26 9.16 1.58
N HIS A 96 -2.29 10.30 2.26
CA HIS A 96 -2.28 11.59 1.58
C HIS A 96 -0.88 12.05 1.23
N ARG A 97 -0.78 12.88 0.17
CA ARG A 97 0.47 13.55 -0.17
C ARG A 97 0.81 14.57 0.92
N ARG A 98 1.81 14.24 1.76
CA ARG A 98 2.22 15.07 2.90
C ARG A 98 3.71 15.36 2.85
N VAL A 99 4.08 16.62 3.11
CA VAL A 99 5.49 17.02 3.29
C VAL A 99 6.13 16.28 4.46
N ALA A 100 5.34 15.90 5.46
CA ALA A 100 5.77 15.11 6.62
C ALA A 100 6.57 13.85 6.26
N TYR A 101 6.14 13.07 5.24
CA TYR A 101 6.88 11.88 4.80
C TYR A 101 8.28 12.24 4.29
N ARG A 102 8.41 13.32 3.54
CA ARG A 102 9.71 13.78 3.03
C ARG A 102 10.63 14.26 4.15
N ASN A 103 10.08 15.03 5.10
CA ASN A 103 10.85 15.51 6.24
C ASN A 103 11.35 14.37 7.12
N ALA A 104 10.48 13.39 7.41
CA ALA A 104 10.84 12.22 8.20
C ALA A 104 12.00 11.43 7.56
N ILE A 105 11.91 11.16 6.25
CA ILE A 105 12.97 10.43 5.53
C ILE A 105 14.32 11.18 5.55
N LEU A 106 14.31 12.51 5.42
CA LEU A 106 15.55 13.31 5.46
C LEU A 106 16.30 13.18 6.79
N ASP A 107 15.55 13.00 7.88
CA ASP A 107 16.09 12.85 9.23
C ASP A 107 16.28 11.36 9.63
N GLY A 108 15.98 10.41 8.75
CA GLY A 108 16.02 8.97 9.05
C GLY A 108 14.96 8.53 10.07
N LEU A 109 13.87 9.28 10.16
CA LEU A 109 12.77 9.09 11.10
C LEU A 109 11.51 8.59 10.39
N THR A 110 10.56 8.09 11.18
CA THR A 110 9.18 7.85 10.75
C THR A 110 8.29 9.06 11.03
N VAL A 111 7.10 9.10 10.43
CA VAL A 111 6.19 10.26 10.56
C VAL A 111 5.64 10.45 11.98
N ASP A 112 5.58 9.41 12.81
CA ASP A 112 5.22 9.53 14.23
C ASP A 112 6.35 10.14 15.09
N GLN A 113 7.60 10.07 14.62
CA GLN A 113 8.77 10.55 15.35
C GLN A 113 9.06 12.05 15.15
N ILE A 114 8.54 12.67 14.09
CA ILE A 114 8.77 14.10 13.79
C ILE A 114 7.82 15.06 14.55
N GLY A 115 6.99 14.53 15.46
CA GLY A 115 6.11 15.31 16.33
C GLY A 115 4.90 15.93 15.62
N ARG A 116 4.54 17.16 15.99
CA ARG A 116 3.31 17.85 15.52
C ARG A 116 3.11 17.82 13.99
N PRO A 117 4.12 18.08 13.15
CA PRO A 117 3.99 18.03 11.70
C PRO A 117 3.60 16.66 11.14
N GLY A 118 3.92 15.57 11.84
CA GLY A 118 3.71 14.20 11.37
C GLY A 118 2.41 13.54 11.83
N ARG A 119 1.69 14.13 12.80
CA ARG A 119 0.51 13.51 13.43
C ARG A 119 -0.54 13.00 12.46
N GLU A 120 -0.88 13.79 11.44
CA GLU A 120 -1.89 13.39 10.47
C GLU A 120 -1.43 12.21 9.60
N ALA A 121 -0.14 12.20 9.21
CA ALA A 121 0.44 11.08 8.47
C ALA A 121 0.52 9.82 9.34
N ALA A 122 0.93 9.97 10.61
CA ALA A 122 0.96 8.88 11.57
C ALA A 122 -0.44 8.27 11.78
N SER A 123 -1.47 9.12 11.93
CA SER A 123 -2.86 8.68 12.07
C SER A 123 -3.37 7.92 10.85
N GLU A 124 -2.95 8.29 9.62
CA GLU A 124 -3.30 7.56 8.40
C GLU A 124 -2.65 6.18 8.36
N ILE A 125 -1.35 6.09 8.70
CA ILE A 125 -0.63 4.81 8.74
C ILE A 125 -1.19 3.89 9.83
N GLU A 126 -1.52 4.43 11.00
CA GLU A 126 -2.15 3.69 12.08
C GLU A 126 -3.54 3.19 11.69
N ALA A 127 -4.35 4.01 11.02
CA ALA A 127 -5.66 3.58 10.52
C ALA A 127 -5.54 2.45 9.49
N LEU A 128 -4.57 2.56 8.55
CA LEU A 128 -4.32 1.51 7.57
C LEU A 128 -3.88 0.21 8.24
N PHE A 129 -3.01 0.29 9.24
CA PHE A 129 -2.58 -0.88 10.00
C PHE A 129 -3.76 -1.60 10.68
N HIS A 130 -4.67 -0.86 11.32
CA HIS A 130 -5.88 -1.45 11.89
C HIS A 130 -6.78 -2.10 10.84
N GLU A 131 -6.89 -1.50 9.66
CA GLU A 131 -7.69 -2.04 8.56
C GLU A 131 -7.09 -3.31 7.93
N ILE A 132 -5.77 -3.45 7.96
CA ILE A 132 -5.08 -4.68 7.55
C ILE A 132 -5.34 -5.82 8.53
N GLN A 133 -5.49 -5.51 9.83
CA GLN A 133 -5.70 -6.51 10.89
C GLN A 133 -7.15 -6.97 11.08
N SER A 134 -8.12 -6.26 10.50
CA SER A 134 -9.56 -6.58 10.61
C SER A 134 -10.02 -7.65 9.63
#